data_AF-A0AAV9CDH9-F1
#
_entry.id   AF-A0AAV9CDH9-F1
#
_cell.length_a   1.000
_cell.length_b   1.000
_cell.length_c   1.000
_cell.angle_alpha   90.00
_cell.angle_beta   90.00
_cell.angle_gamma   90.00
#
_symmetry.space_group_name_H-M   'P 1'
#
loop_
_entity.id
_entity.type
_entity.pdbx_description
1 polymer ?
#
loop_
_entity_poly.entity_id
_entity_poly.type
_entity_poly.pdbx_seq_one_letter_code
_entity_poly.pdbx_strand_id
1 'polypeptide(L)'
;MDPITRGDYPFSMRSLVGIRLPKFTAKQSVMLKGSFDFVGLNYYTTNYATAIPLSANLPISYDTDSRANVSGVFNGKPIGPRRTVNTD
;
A
#
# COMPACT_ATOMS: atom_id res chain seq x y z
N MET A 1 -5.45 6.20 -2.49
CA MET A 1 -6.56 7.17 -2.30
C MET A 1 -7.38 7.39 -3.57
N ASP A 2 -6.98 6.80 -4.70
CA ASP A 2 -7.61 6.99 -6.01
C ASP A 2 -9.12 6.73 -6.07
N PRO A 3 -9.71 5.71 -5.41
CA PRO A 3 -11.14 5.48 -5.53
C PRO A 3 -11.99 6.70 -5.15
N ILE A 4 -11.64 7.39 -4.05
CA ILE A 4 -12.40 8.55 -3.59
C ILE A 4 -11.99 9.87 -4.25
N THR A 5 -10.92 9.89 -5.05
CA THR A 5 -10.43 11.11 -5.72
C THR A 5 -10.68 11.07 -7.23
N ARG A 6 -10.71 9.88 -7.82
CA ARG A 6 -10.81 9.61 -9.26
C ARG A 6 -11.96 8.67 -9.63
N GLY A 7 -12.58 8.00 -8.65
CA GLY A 7 -13.66 7.04 -8.90
C GLY A 7 -13.17 5.66 -9.34
N ASP A 8 -11.87 5.36 -9.26
CA ASP A 8 -11.30 4.07 -9.65
C ASP A 8 -10.00 3.78 -8.87
N TYR A 9 -9.56 2.52 -8.86
CA TYR A 9 -8.30 2.09 -8.24
C TYR A 9 -7.07 2.64 -8.99
N PRO A 10 -5.89 2.76 -8.33
CA PRO A 10 -4.67 3.15 -9.01
C PRO A 10 -4.25 2.11 -10.06
N PHE A 11 -3.52 2.55 -11.09
CA PHE A 11 -3.10 1.69 -12.21
C PHE A 11 -2.29 0.47 -11.74
N SER A 12 -1.39 0.64 -10.78
CA SER A 12 -0.58 -0.46 -10.22
C SER A 12 -1.46 -1.57 -9.64
N MET A 13 -2.48 -1.24 -8.84
CA MET A 13 -3.40 -2.25 -8.31
C MET A 13 -4.17 -2.96 -9.42
N ARG A 14 -4.69 -2.23 -10.41
CA ARG A 14 -5.40 -2.87 -11.54
C ARG A 14 -4.50 -3.82 -12.32
N SER A 15 -3.22 -3.45 -12.50
CA SER A 15 -2.25 -4.27 -13.24
C SER A 15 -1.75 -5.48 -12.44
N LEU A 16 -1.51 -5.33 -11.14
CA LEU A 16 -0.85 -6.36 -10.31
C LEU A 16 -1.87 -7.34 -9.70
N VAL A 17 -3.01 -6.83 -9.22
CA VAL A 17 -4.07 -7.65 -8.63
C VAL A 17 -4.93 -8.29 -9.72
N GLY A 18 -5.13 -7.58 -10.83
CA GLY A 18 -5.83 -8.07 -12.01
C GLY A 18 -7.28 -8.47 -11.71
N ILE A 19 -7.66 -9.69 -12.13
CA ILE A 19 -9.04 -10.19 -12.06
C ILE A 19 -9.59 -10.31 -10.64
N ARG A 20 -8.73 -10.38 -9.62
CA ARG A 20 -9.15 -10.44 -8.21
C ARG A 20 -9.63 -9.09 -7.69
N LEU A 21 -9.31 -7.99 -8.38
CA LEU A 21 -9.72 -6.66 -8.00
C LEU A 21 -11.16 -6.40 -8.45
N PRO A 22 -12.12 -6.16 -7.54
CA PRO A 22 -13.48 -5.83 -7.91
C PRO A 22 -13.53 -4.55 -8.75
N LYS A 23 -14.48 -4.47 -9.67
CA LYS A 23 -14.70 -3.28 -10.49
C LYS A 23 -15.88 -2.48 -9.98
N PHE A 24 -15.75 -1.16 -9.93
CA PHE A 24 -16.88 -0.28 -9.68
C PHE A 24 -17.76 -0.20 -10.93
N THR A 25 -19.07 -0.21 -10.72
CA THR A 25 -20.01 0.26 -11.74
C THR A 25 -19.83 1.77 -11.96
N ALA A 26 -20.32 2.28 -13.10
CA ALA A 26 -20.27 3.72 -13.38
C ALA A 26 -20.93 4.56 -12.27
N LYS A 27 -22.07 4.09 -11.74
CA LYS A 27 -22.77 4.76 -10.64
C LYS A 27 -21.94 4.80 -9.36
N GLN A 28 -21.29 3.69 -8.99
CA GLN A 28 -20.41 3.63 -7.82
C GLN A 28 -19.17 4.51 -7.99
N SER A 29 -18.58 4.53 -9.18
CA SER A 29 -17.42 5.36 -9.51
C SER A 29 -17.71 6.85 -9.29
N VAL A 30 -18.87 7.32 -9.79
CA VAL A 30 -19.33 8.71 -9.57
C VAL A 30 -19.62 8.98 -8.09
N MET A 31 -20.27 8.03 -7.40
CA MET A 31 -20.60 8.18 -5.97
C MET A 31 -19.36 8.29 -5.07
N LEU A 32 -18.27 7.59 -5.40
CA LEU A 32 -17.04 7.62 -4.61
C LEU A 32 -16.21 8.89 -4.87
N LYS A 33 -16.22 9.41 -6.09
CA LYS A 33 -15.37 10.54 -6.45
C LYS A 33 -15.77 11.81 -5.70
N GLY A 34 -14.86 12.33 -4.88
CA GLY A 34 -15.09 13.50 -4.04
C GLY A 34 -15.95 13.22 -2.81
N SER A 35 -16.10 11.96 -2.39
CA SER A 35 -16.95 11.57 -1.25
C SER A 35 -16.29 11.86 0.11
N PHE A 36 -15.74 13.06 0.30
CA PHE A 36 -15.12 13.50 1.55
C PHE A 36 -15.06 15.03 1.63
N ASP A 37 -15.21 15.58 2.85
CA ASP A 37 -14.98 17.00 3.13
C ASP A 37 -13.55 17.25 3.67
N PHE A 38 -12.99 16.26 4.37
CA PHE A 38 -11.62 16.25 4.89
C PHE A 38 -11.08 14.81 4.94
N VAL A 39 -9.76 14.69 5.12
CA VAL A 39 -9.08 13.39 5.26
C VAL A 39 -8.25 13.40 6.54
N GLY A 40 -8.56 12.49 7.46
CA GLY A 40 -7.72 12.20 8.62
C GLY A 40 -6.64 11.18 8.27
N LEU A 41 -5.41 11.40 8.73
CA LEU A 41 -4.28 10.51 8.49
C LEU A 41 -3.77 9.93 9.81
N ASN A 42 -3.85 8.61 9.95
CA ASN A 42 -3.27 7.88 11.08
C ASN A 42 -1.86 7.43 10.69
N TYR A 43 -0.85 7.83 11.46
CA TYR A 43 0.55 7.52 11.19
C TYR A 43 1.24 7.01 12.46
N TYR A 44 1.85 5.83 12.38
CA TYR A 44 2.47 5.14 13.52
C TYR A 44 3.94 4.78 13.30
N THR A 45 4.28 4.37 12.08
CA THR A 45 5.61 3.87 11.74
C THR A 45 5.88 4.06 10.25
N THR A 46 7.11 3.80 9.84
CA THR A 46 7.52 3.68 8.44
C THR A 46 8.29 2.38 8.27
N ASN A 47 8.41 1.90 7.03
CA ASN A 47 9.27 0.77 6.68
C ASN A 47 10.11 1.11 5.44
N TYR A 48 11.24 0.43 5.28
CA TYR A 48 11.92 0.36 4.00
C TYR A 48 11.16 -0.55 3.04
N ALA A 49 11.17 -0.21 1.75
CA ALA A 49 10.59 -1.03 0.70
C ALA A 49 11.60 -1.24 -0.43
N THR A 50 11.71 -2.47 -0.92
CA THR A 50 12.54 -2.81 -2.09
C THR A 50 11.72 -3.57 -3.12
N ALA A 51 11.95 -3.28 -4.40
CA ALA A 51 11.18 -3.89 -5.48
C ALA A 51 11.53 -5.38 -5.64
N ILE A 52 10.51 -6.21 -5.87
CA ILE A 52 10.68 -7.60 -6.29
C ILE A 52 10.54 -7.65 -7.82
N PRO A 53 11.51 -8.18 -8.58
CA PRO A 53 11.46 -8.22 -10.04
C PRO A 53 10.27 -9.00 -10.60
N LEU A 54 9.72 -8.61 -11.75
CA LEU A 54 8.59 -9.28 -12.43
C LEU A 54 8.85 -10.76 -12.75
N SER A 55 10.13 -11.14 -12.92
CA SER A 55 10.55 -12.52 -13.14
C SER A 55 10.44 -13.43 -11.92
N ALA A 56 10.28 -12.86 -10.71
CA ALA A 56 10.11 -13.66 -9.51
C ALA A 56 8.73 -14.33 -9.49
N ASN A 57 8.71 -15.66 -9.37
CA ASN A 57 7.49 -16.45 -9.27
C ASN A 57 6.95 -16.41 -7.84
N LEU A 58 6.15 -15.40 -7.53
CA LEU A 58 5.53 -15.23 -6.22
C LEU A 58 4.16 -15.93 -6.19
N PRO A 59 3.81 -16.63 -5.10
CA PRO A 59 2.44 -17.07 -4.87
C PRO A 59 1.50 -15.87 -4.93
N ILE A 60 0.37 -16.00 -5.61
CA ILE A 60 -0.63 -14.94 -5.72
C ILE A 60 -1.30 -14.78 -4.35
N SER A 61 -1.10 -13.64 -3.68
CA SER A 61 -1.76 -13.30 -2.43
C SER A 61 -1.81 -11.78 -2.24
N TYR A 62 -2.63 -11.34 -1.29
CA TYR A 62 -2.65 -9.93 -0.88
C TYR A 62 -1.25 -9.40 -0.52
N ASP A 63 -0.44 -10.20 0.19
CA ASP A 63 0.88 -9.79 0.65
C ASP A 63 1.88 -9.61 -0.50
N THR A 64 1.75 -10.39 -1.57
CA THR A 64 2.68 -10.36 -2.72
C THR A 64 2.24 -9.42 -3.83
N ASP A 65 0.99 -8.93 -3.82
CA ASP A 65 0.42 -8.06 -4.86
C ASP A 65 1.16 -6.74 -5.01
N SER A 66 1.72 -6.21 -3.93
CA SER A 66 2.54 -4.99 -3.97
C SER A 66 3.87 -5.17 -4.71
N ARG A 67 4.32 -6.42 -4.85
CA ARG A 67 5.63 -6.81 -5.40
C ARG A 67 6.78 -6.05 -4.77
N ALA A 68 6.69 -5.81 -3.46
CA ALA A 68 7.71 -5.16 -2.67
C ALA A 68 8.03 -6.00 -1.42
N ASN A 69 9.31 -6.09 -1.07
CA ASN A 69 9.72 -6.55 0.24
C ASN A 69 9.72 -5.37 1.22
N VAL A 70 9.15 -5.54 2.41
CA VAL A 70 8.96 -4.48 3.38
C VAL A 70 9.63 -4.86 4.70
N SER A 71 10.47 -3.96 5.24
CA SER A 71 11.24 -4.23 6.46
C SER A 71 11.47 -2.96 7.28
N GLY A 72 11.44 -3.09 8.61
CA GLY A 72 11.87 -2.03 9.52
C GLY A 72 13.39 -1.84 9.58
N VAL A 73 14.16 -2.67 8.86
CA VAL A 73 15.64 -2.65 8.84
C VAL A 73 16.14 -2.74 7.40
N PHE A 74 17.11 -1.89 7.06
CA PHE A 74 17.80 -1.90 5.77
C PHE A 74 19.31 -1.93 5.97
N ASN A 75 20.00 -2.94 5.42
CA ASN A 75 21.45 -3.16 5.60
C ASN A 75 21.90 -3.11 7.07
N GLY A 76 21.14 -3.77 7.96
CA GLY A 76 21.39 -3.79 9.40
C GLY A 76 21.02 -2.49 10.15
N LYS A 77 20.60 -1.44 9.44
CA LYS A 77 20.18 -0.17 10.05
C LYS A 77 18.65 -0.15 10.24
N PRO A 78 18.15 -0.07 11.48
CA PRO A 78 16.72 0.08 11.72
C PRO A 78 16.22 1.43 11.20
N ILE A 79 14.91 1.52 11.00
CA ILE A 79 14.28 2.79 10.71
C ILE A 79 14.23 3.66 11.97
N GLY A 80 14.85 4.83 11.88
CA GLY A 80 15.00 5.74 13.00
C GLY A 80 15.91 5.23 14.13
N PRO A 81 16.26 6.10 15.08
CA PRO A 81 16.98 5.72 16.29
C PRO A 81 16.11 4.81 17.18
N ARG A 82 16.70 3.75 17.75
CA ARG A 82 16.00 2.92 18.73
C ARG A 82 15.82 3.71 20.02
N ARG A 83 14.60 3.68 20.57
CA ARG A 83 14.35 4.19 21.92
C ARG A 83 15.20 3.37 22.89
N THR A 84 16.12 4.03 23.59
CA THR A 84 16.82 3.43 24.73
C THR A 84 15.83 3.31 25.88
N VAL A 85 15.61 2.08 26.35
CA VAL A 85 14.93 1.88 27.62
C VAL A 85 16.02 1.99 28.67
N ASN A 86 16.02 3.09 29.44
CA ASN A 86 16.82 3.12 30.66
C ASN A 86 16.15 2.15 31.63
N THR A 87 16.79 1.03 31.89
CA THR A 87 16.43 0.16 33.01
C THR A 87 17.11 0.73 34.24
N ASP A 88 16.33 1.42 35.07
CA ASP A 88 16.72 1.77 36.44
C ASP A 88 16.80 0.50 37.32
#